data_AF-A0A354SC03-F1
#
_entry.id   AF-A0A354SC03-F1
#
_cell.length_a   1.000
_cell.length_b   1.000
_cell.length_c   1.000
_cell.angle_alpha   90.00
_cell.angle_beta   90.00
_cell.angle_gamma   90.00
#
_symmetry.space_group_name_H-M   'P 1'
#
loop_
_entity.id
_entity.type
_entity.pdbx_description
1 polymer ?
#
loop_
_entity_poly.entity_id
_entity_poly.type
_entity_poly.pdbx_seq_one_letter_code
_entity_poly.pdbx_strand_id
1 'polypeptide(L)'
;MSRNSLKIRGIVLAAVFGAGALVLSACTPPMPPDVLAARAEANIECGTGNVDISTPQEFAGSMDTVGAALASVCPEQTVTEVAVGTNAPIALLGQAPTPEELLAFKTASCPADKVIAIPAFAYPVTIAYSVLGLEGLVFTPQAAAGVLNGTVTTWEDPLIAEANPDFDLSGLPPLSLVS
;
A
#
# COMPACT_ATOMS: atom_id res chain seq x y z
N MET A 1 -39.80 -65.86 -59.68
CA MET A 1 -38.86 -64.85 -59.13
C MET A 1 -39.26 -64.60 -57.68
N SER A 2 -38.54 -65.18 -56.71
CA SER A 2 -37.61 -64.46 -55.80
C SER A 2 -38.36 -63.46 -54.91
N ARG A 3 -38.48 -63.57 -53.57
CA ARG A 3 -37.52 -64.01 -52.55
C ARG A 3 -38.21 -64.37 -51.23
N ASN A 4 -37.61 -65.33 -50.53
CA ASN A 4 -37.96 -65.85 -49.21
C ASN A 4 -37.90 -64.82 -48.08
N SER A 5 -38.76 -65.04 -47.08
CA SER A 5 -38.74 -64.46 -45.74
C SER A 5 -37.39 -64.66 -45.04
N LEU A 6 -36.82 -63.61 -44.45
CA LEU A 6 -35.71 -63.73 -43.50
C LEU A 6 -36.11 -63.21 -42.11
N LYS A 7 -35.88 -64.09 -41.14
CA LYS A 7 -36.12 -63.96 -39.70
C LYS A 7 -35.21 -62.87 -39.12
N ILE A 8 -35.79 -61.93 -38.39
CA ILE A 8 -35.05 -60.93 -37.60
C ILE A 8 -34.66 -61.59 -36.27
N ARG A 9 -33.36 -61.86 -36.11
CA ARG A 9 -32.75 -62.22 -34.82
C ARG A 9 -32.30 -60.95 -34.13
N GLY A 10 -32.67 -60.80 -32.86
CA GLY A 10 -32.35 -59.64 -32.05
C GLY A 10 -30.86 -59.41 -31.83
N ILE A 11 -30.52 -58.14 -31.63
CA ILE A 11 -29.28 -57.70 -30.98
C ILE A 11 -29.70 -56.68 -29.94
N VAL A 12 -29.60 -57.07 -28.67
CA VAL A 12 -29.62 -56.15 -27.52
C VAL A 12 -28.29 -55.40 -27.57
N LEU A 13 -28.33 -54.11 -27.92
CA LEU A 13 -27.18 -53.22 -27.77
C LEU A 13 -27.40 -52.37 -26.51
N ALA A 14 -26.89 -52.87 -25.38
CA ALA A 14 -26.63 -52.06 -24.20
C ALA A 14 -25.19 -51.55 -24.31
N ALA A 15 -24.98 -50.24 -24.37
CA ALA A 15 -23.65 -49.66 -24.17
C ALA A 15 -23.74 -48.18 -23.73
N VAL A 16 -23.52 -47.99 -22.42
CA VAL A 16 -22.69 -46.93 -21.80
C VAL A 16 -23.02 -45.47 -22.14
N PHE A 17 -23.86 -44.85 -21.31
CA PHE A 17 -24.05 -43.38 -21.27
C PHE A 17 -23.50 -42.71 -19.99
N GLY A 18 -22.59 -43.37 -19.26
CA GLY A 18 -22.37 -43.06 -17.84
C GLY A 18 -21.06 -42.39 -17.40
N ALA A 19 -20.09 -42.07 -18.28
CA ALA A 19 -18.74 -41.70 -17.80
C ALA A 19 -18.03 -40.56 -18.54
N GLY A 20 -18.75 -39.72 -19.29
CA GLY A 20 -18.13 -38.63 -20.07
C GLY A 20 -18.05 -37.26 -19.38
N ALA A 21 -18.86 -37.01 -18.35
CA ALA A 21 -19.00 -35.66 -17.79
C ALA A 21 -17.97 -35.29 -16.70
N LEU A 22 -17.17 -36.25 -16.21
CA LEU A 22 -16.21 -36.02 -15.11
C LEU A 22 -14.79 -35.65 -15.57
N VAL A 23 -14.54 -35.51 -16.88
CA VAL A 23 -13.17 -35.28 -17.41
C VAL A 23 -12.93 -33.83 -17.85
N LEU A 24 -13.93 -32.93 -17.75
CA LEU A 24 -13.76 -31.51 -18.12
C LEU A 24 -13.18 -30.62 -17.00
N SER A 25 -12.99 -31.12 -15.78
CA SER A 25 -12.38 -30.33 -14.69
C SER A 25 -10.85 -30.34 -14.69
N ALA A 26 -10.19 -30.99 -15.66
CA ALA A 26 -8.74 -31.15 -15.69
C ALA A 26 -8.00 -30.15 -16.62
N CYS A 27 -8.71 -29.17 -17.19
CA CYS A 27 -8.12 -28.15 -18.06
C CYS A 27 -8.35 -26.73 -17.53
N THR A 28 -8.01 -26.44 -16.28
CA THR A 28 -7.67 -25.06 -15.91
C THR A 28 -6.19 -24.86 -16.23
N PRO A 29 -5.85 -24.02 -17.23
CA PRO A 29 -4.46 -23.62 -17.48
C PRO A 29 -3.82 -23.13 -16.17
N PRO A 30 -2.50 -23.34 -15.97
CA PRO A 30 -1.81 -22.76 -14.83
C PRO A 30 -2.09 -21.26 -14.79
N MET A 31 -2.59 -20.76 -13.65
CA MET A 31 -2.96 -19.36 -13.50
C MET A 31 -1.75 -18.47 -13.82
N PRO A 32 -1.95 -17.36 -14.56
CA PRO A 32 -0.91 -16.37 -14.78
C PRO A 32 -0.28 -15.88 -13.45
N PRO A 33 1.03 -15.58 -13.41
CA PRO A 33 1.72 -15.17 -12.19
C PRO A 33 1.09 -13.94 -11.50
N ASP A 34 0.55 -13.01 -12.28
CA ASP A 34 -0.18 -11.83 -11.82
C ASP A 34 -1.51 -12.20 -11.13
N VAL A 35 -2.23 -13.20 -11.64
CA VAL A 35 -3.46 -13.70 -11.00
C VAL A 35 -3.14 -14.48 -9.72
N LEU A 36 -2.02 -15.20 -9.69
CA LEU A 36 -1.55 -15.86 -8.46
C LEU A 36 -1.13 -14.84 -7.40
N ALA A 37 -0.44 -13.77 -7.79
CA ALA A 37 -0.09 -12.67 -6.89
C ALA A 37 -1.34 -11.98 -6.36
N ALA A 38 -2.28 -11.59 -7.23
CA ALA A 38 -3.54 -10.97 -6.82
C ALA A 38 -4.38 -11.88 -5.91
N ARG A 39 -4.39 -13.19 -6.16
CA ARG A 39 -5.04 -14.17 -5.27
C ARG A 39 -4.34 -14.27 -3.92
N ALA A 40 -3.01 -14.25 -3.89
CA ALA A 40 -2.26 -14.27 -2.64
C ALA A 40 -2.50 -12.98 -1.83
N GLU A 41 -2.55 -11.82 -2.48
CA GLU A 41 -2.89 -10.54 -1.87
C GLU A 41 -4.34 -10.50 -1.34
N ALA A 42 -5.27 -11.20 -1.99
CA ALA A 42 -6.67 -11.26 -1.58
C ALA A 42 -6.93 -12.23 -0.41
N ASN A 43 -6.01 -13.16 -0.12
CA ASN A 43 -6.17 -14.14 0.95
C ASN A 43 -5.24 -13.79 2.11
N ILE A 44 -5.79 -13.15 3.13
CA ILE A 44 -5.08 -12.84 4.37
C ILE A 44 -4.94 -14.12 5.19
N GLU A 45 -3.71 -14.60 5.38
CA GLU A 45 -3.41 -15.66 6.33
C GLU A 45 -3.36 -15.07 7.75
N CYS A 46 -4.43 -15.29 8.51
CA CYS A 46 -4.51 -14.81 9.89
C CYS A 46 -3.56 -15.57 10.80
N GLY A 47 -2.77 -14.84 11.58
CA GLY A 47 -2.02 -15.35 12.72
C GLY A 47 -2.79 -15.19 14.03
N THR A 48 -2.07 -15.30 15.13
CA THR A 48 -2.60 -15.11 16.49
C THR A 48 -1.64 -14.26 17.32
N GLY A 49 -2.18 -13.50 18.27
CA GLY A 49 -1.40 -12.71 19.22
C GLY A 49 -1.28 -11.24 18.84
N ASN A 50 -0.44 -10.53 19.59
CA ASN A 50 -0.26 -9.09 19.43
C ASN A 50 1.12 -8.79 18.82
N VAL A 51 1.13 -7.86 17.87
CA VAL A 51 2.35 -7.29 17.29
C VAL A 51 2.43 -5.82 17.67
N ASP A 52 3.46 -5.48 18.43
CA ASP A 52 3.77 -4.10 18.77
C ASP A 52 4.53 -3.43 17.61
N ILE A 53 4.15 -2.20 17.29
CA ILE A 53 4.75 -1.42 16.21
C ILE A 53 5.10 -0.03 16.73
N SER A 54 6.35 0.39 16.53
CA SER A 54 6.78 1.76 16.83
C SER A 54 6.62 2.65 15.62
N THR A 55 6.14 3.87 15.85
CA THR A 55 5.96 4.91 14.85
C THR A 55 6.73 6.17 15.30
N PRO A 56 7.26 6.96 14.36
CA PRO A 56 7.75 8.28 14.65
C PRO A 56 6.55 9.23 14.83
N GLN A 57 6.80 10.40 15.42
CA GLN A 57 5.77 11.36 15.81
C GLN A 57 4.83 11.72 14.65
N GLU A 58 5.38 11.86 13.43
CA GLU A 58 4.63 12.19 12.21
C GLU A 58 3.65 11.11 11.75
N PHE A 59 3.77 9.89 12.28
CA PHE A 59 2.87 8.77 11.99
C PHE A 59 2.09 8.28 13.22
N ALA A 60 2.04 9.09 14.29
CA ALA A 60 1.28 8.73 15.48
C ALA A 60 -0.20 8.45 15.13
N GLY A 61 -0.69 7.27 15.51
CA GLY A 61 -2.05 6.78 15.24
C GLY A 61 -2.26 6.20 13.85
N SER A 62 -1.23 6.16 12.99
CA SER A 62 -1.34 5.56 11.65
C SER A 62 -1.60 4.06 11.71
N MET A 63 -1.04 3.37 12.71
CA MET A 63 -1.18 1.92 12.85
C MET A 63 -2.48 1.52 13.58
N ASP A 64 -3.16 2.46 14.25
CA ASP A 64 -4.47 2.21 14.86
C ASP A 64 -5.51 1.81 13.80
N THR A 65 -5.53 2.52 12.67
CA THR A 65 -6.47 2.22 11.57
C THR A 65 -6.14 0.88 10.92
N VAL A 66 -4.84 0.59 10.72
CA VAL A 66 -4.40 -0.69 10.18
C VAL A 66 -4.75 -1.83 11.14
N GLY A 67 -4.54 -1.64 12.44
CA GLY A 67 -4.90 -2.62 13.47
C GLY A 67 -6.40 -2.89 13.54
N ALA A 68 -7.23 -1.85 13.45
CA ALA A 68 -8.69 -1.99 13.41
C ALA A 68 -9.16 -2.75 12.15
N ALA A 69 -8.58 -2.43 10.98
CA ALA A 69 -8.88 -3.14 9.75
C ALA A 69 -8.45 -4.62 9.83
N LEU A 70 -7.26 -4.90 10.37
CA LEU A 70 -6.79 -6.26 10.56
C LEU A 70 -7.68 -7.05 11.53
N ALA A 71 -8.04 -6.47 12.67
CA ALA A 71 -8.90 -7.13 13.65
C ALA A 71 -10.30 -7.47 13.11
N SER A 72 -10.77 -6.73 12.09
CA SER A 72 -12.05 -7.02 11.43
C SER A 72 -12.02 -8.30 10.58
N VAL A 73 -10.83 -8.70 10.10
CA VAL A 73 -10.62 -9.90 9.27
C VAL A 73 -10.00 -11.04 10.08
N CYS A 74 -9.09 -10.71 10.99
CA CYS A 74 -8.32 -11.63 11.83
C CYS A 74 -8.51 -11.29 13.31
N PRO A 75 -9.62 -11.71 13.96
CA PRO A 75 -9.96 -11.28 15.32
C PRO A 75 -8.98 -11.73 16.41
N GLU A 76 -8.21 -12.79 16.15
CA GLU A 76 -7.20 -13.31 17.08
C GLU A 76 -5.82 -12.67 16.90
N GLN A 77 -5.67 -11.79 15.91
CA GLN A 77 -4.44 -11.07 15.62
C GLN A 77 -4.65 -9.56 15.84
N THR A 78 -3.82 -8.97 16.68
CA THR A 78 -3.87 -7.54 16.98
C THR A 78 -2.56 -6.85 16.63
N VAL A 79 -2.65 -5.58 16.26
CA VAL A 79 -1.53 -4.67 16.08
C VAL A 79 -1.72 -3.53 17.07
N THR A 80 -0.67 -3.24 17.84
CA THR A 80 -0.68 -2.16 18.83
C THR A 80 0.42 -1.17 18.51
N GLU A 81 0.05 0.09 18.32
CA GLU A 81 1.03 1.17 18.23
C GLU A 81 1.59 1.49 19.61
N VAL A 82 2.91 1.40 19.77
CA VAL A 82 3.57 1.71 21.05
C VAL A 82 3.93 3.18 21.13
N ALA A 83 4.13 3.67 22.37
CA ALA A 83 4.55 5.06 22.59
C ALA A 83 5.86 5.38 21.84
N VAL A 84 5.92 6.58 21.25
CA VAL A 84 7.08 7.07 20.49
C VAL A 84 8.38 6.89 21.30
N GLY A 85 9.40 6.31 20.66
CA GLY A 85 10.69 6.01 21.29
C GLY A 85 10.75 4.69 22.05
N THR A 86 9.66 3.92 22.08
CA THR A 86 9.67 2.56 22.62
C THR A 86 10.15 1.58 21.55
N ASN A 87 11.02 0.64 21.93
CA ASN A 87 11.45 -0.42 21.03
C ASN A 87 10.29 -1.39 20.76
N ALA A 88 10.13 -1.76 19.50
CA ALA A 88 9.13 -2.70 19.03
C ALA A 88 9.76 -3.65 17.99
N PRO A 89 9.17 -4.84 17.78
CA PRO A 89 9.63 -5.79 16.76
C PRO A 89 9.44 -5.28 15.32
N ILE A 90 8.59 -4.28 15.11
CA ILE A 90 8.42 -3.58 13.83
C ILE A 90 8.51 -2.07 14.11
N ALA A 91 9.23 -1.35 13.25
CA ALA A 91 9.28 0.11 13.27
C ALA A 91 8.86 0.68 11.91
N LEU A 92 7.96 1.65 11.93
CA LEU A 92 7.71 2.52 10.80
C LEU A 92 8.72 3.66 10.80
N LEU A 93 9.14 4.12 9.61
CA LEU A 93 10.09 5.23 9.46
C LEU A 93 9.57 6.21 8.43
N GLY A 94 9.87 7.51 8.61
CA GLY A 94 9.54 8.59 7.67
C GLY A 94 10.26 8.49 6.32
N GLN A 95 11.30 7.67 6.25
CA GLN A 95 12.14 7.51 5.06
C GLN A 95 12.80 6.14 5.05
N ALA A 96 13.47 5.82 3.93
CA ALA A 96 14.28 4.62 3.83
C ALA A 96 15.40 4.65 4.90
N PRO A 97 15.57 3.58 5.69
CA PRO A 97 16.57 3.57 6.74
C PRO A 97 17.99 3.54 6.18
N THR A 98 18.88 4.24 6.85
CA THR A 98 20.31 4.14 6.64
C THR A 98 20.85 2.78 7.14
N PRO A 99 22.03 2.33 6.68
CA PRO A 99 22.65 1.12 7.20
C PRO A 99 22.92 1.14 8.71
N GLU A 100 23.18 2.32 9.27
CA GLU A 100 23.41 2.49 10.71
C GLU A 100 22.10 2.32 11.50
N GLU A 101 21.00 2.93 11.05
CA GLU A 101 19.68 2.75 11.66
C GLU A 101 19.22 1.29 11.61
N LEU A 102 19.44 0.58 10.50
CA LEU A 102 19.16 -0.85 10.40
C LEU A 102 19.96 -1.68 11.40
N LEU A 103 21.24 -1.34 11.62
CA LEU A 103 22.09 -2.05 12.58
C LEU A 103 21.66 -1.76 14.02
N ALA A 104 21.30 -0.52 14.32
CA ALA A 104 20.76 -0.11 15.62
C ALA A 104 19.45 -0.85 15.93
N PHE A 105 18.51 -0.86 14.98
CA PHE A 105 17.25 -1.58 15.10
C PHE A 105 17.47 -3.08 15.28
N LYS A 106 18.35 -3.70 14.49
CA LYS A 106 18.72 -5.12 14.67
C LYS A 106 19.20 -5.39 16.09
N THR A 107 20.11 -4.56 16.59
CA THR A 107 20.70 -4.75 17.92
C THR A 107 19.66 -4.61 19.03
N ALA A 108 18.75 -3.65 18.90
CA ALA A 108 17.74 -3.35 19.91
C ALA A 108 16.54 -4.31 19.90
N SER A 109 16.04 -4.69 18.72
CA SER A 109 14.77 -5.40 18.57
C SER A 109 14.91 -6.82 18.02
N CYS A 110 15.94 -7.12 17.24
CA CYS A 110 16.07 -8.39 16.50
C CYS A 110 17.51 -8.95 16.52
N PRO A 111 18.13 -9.18 17.69
CA PRO A 111 19.56 -9.47 17.76
C PRO A 111 19.95 -10.80 17.09
N ALA A 112 19.04 -11.77 17.07
CA ALA A 112 19.25 -13.10 16.47
C ALA A 112 18.85 -13.18 15.00
N ASP A 113 18.09 -12.20 14.49
CA ASP A 113 17.37 -12.32 13.23
C ASP A 113 17.91 -11.37 12.15
N LYS A 114 17.44 -11.58 10.92
CA LYS A 114 17.66 -10.64 9.82
C LYS A 114 16.60 -9.54 9.89
N VAL A 115 17.03 -8.30 9.73
CA VAL A 115 16.13 -7.17 9.54
C VAL A 115 15.97 -6.94 8.04
N ILE A 116 14.72 -6.72 7.63
CA ILE A 116 14.39 -6.28 6.28
C ILE A 116 13.70 -4.93 6.35
N ALA A 117 13.88 -4.11 5.33
CA ALA A 117 13.14 -2.87 5.15
C ALA A 117 12.23 -3.03 3.94
N ILE A 118 10.94 -2.76 4.12
CA ILE A 118 9.94 -2.78 3.06
C ILE A 118 9.22 -1.44 3.02
N PRO A 119 8.86 -0.92 1.83
CA PRO A 119 7.95 0.22 1.74
C PRO A 119 6.60 -0.12 2.38
N ALA A 120 6.18 0.67 3.37
CA ALA A 120 4.89 0.47 4.05
C ALA A 120 3.81 1.42 3.53
N PHE A 121 4.15 2.71 3.39
CA PHE A 121 3.23 3.74 2.91
C PHE A 121 3.88 4.56 1.79
N ALA A 122 3.03 5.06 0.88
CA ALA A 122 3.38 6.09 -0.07
C ALA A 122 2.37 7.23 0.08
N TYR A 123 2.85 8.42 0.39
CA TYR A 123 2.01 9.60 0.58
C TYR A 123 2.72 10.84 0.04
N PRO A 124 1.97 11.83 -0.47
CA PRO A 124 2.54 13.11 -0.86
C PRO A 124 2.84 13.96 0.37
N VAL A 125 3.92 14.73 0.31
CA VAL A 125 4.22 15.81 1.26
C VAL A 125 3.93 17.14 0.56
N THR A 126 3.17 18.02 1.20
CA THR A 126 2.71 19.28 0.60
C THR A 126 3.06 20.47 1.48
N ILE A 127 3.36 21.62 0.86
CA ILE A 127 3.42 22.90 1.56
C ILE A 127 1.99 23.41 1.71
N ALA A 128 1.57 23.66 2.94
CA ALA A 128 0.28 24.27 3.26
C ALA A 128 0.48 25.72 3.70
N TYR A 129 -0.38 26.61 3.21
CA TYR A 129 -0.46 28.00 3.63
C TYR A 129 -1.94 28.41 3.74
N SER A 130 -2.22 29.41 4.59
CA SER A 130 -3.57 29.91 4.85
C SER A 130 -3.68 31.36 4.41
N VAL A 131 -3.71 31.59 3.09
CA VAL A 131 -3.89 32.91 2.48
C VAL A 131 -5.01 32.82 1.45
N LEU A 132 -6.07 33.60 1.67
CA LEU A 132 -7.21 33.66 0.76
C LEU A 132 -6.78 34.22 -0.59
N GLY A 133 -7.26 33.63 -1.69
CA GLY A 133 -6.97 34.09 -3.05
C GLY A 133 -5.68 33.52 -3.66
N LEU A 134 -4.94 32.68 -2.92
CA LEU A 134 -3.75 31.98 -3.41
C LEU A 134 -4.02 30.52 -3.77
N GLU A 135 -5.27 30.12 -3.93
CA GLU A 135 -5.61 28.74 -4.29
C GLU A 135 -4.96 28.34 -5.61
N GLY A 136 -4.13 27.29 -5.60
CA GLY A 136 -3.44 26.80 -6.78
C GLY A 136 -2.11 27.51 -7.10
N LEU A 137 -1.58 28.34 -6.18
CA LEU A 137 -0.24 28.91 -6.32
C LEU A 137 0.81 27.81 -6.54
N VAL A 138 1.68 28.02 -7.51
CA VAL A 138 2.73 27.08 -7.90
C VAL A 138 4.02 27.40 -7.15
N PHE A 139 4.55 26.41 -6.43
CA PHE A 139 5.90 26.46 -5.89
C PHE A 139 6.86 25.63 -6.76
N THR A 140 7.87 26.29 -7.33
CA THR A 140 9.03 25.60 -7.90
C THR A 140 9.87 24.98 -6.77
N PRO A 141 10.70 23.95 -7.05
CA PRO A 141 11.61 23.39 -6.05
C PRO A 141 12.51 24.46 -5.40
N GLN A 142 12.96 25.45 -6.18
CA GLN A 142 13.79 26.55 -5.72
C GLN A 142 13.03 27.50 -4.79
N ALA A 143 11.79 27.87 -5.15
CA ALA A 143 10.93 28.70 -4.30
C ALA A 143 10.61 28.00 -2.98
N ALA A 144 10.24 26.71 -3.04
CA ALA A 144 9.97 25.90 -1.86
C ALA A 144 11.20 25.82 -0.93
N ALA A 145 12.39 25.53 -1.49
CA ALA A 145 13.63 25.49 -0.73
C ALA A 145 13.95 26.85 -0.09
N GLY A 146 13.74 27.94 -0.83
CA GLY A 146 13.94 29.31 -0.36
C GLY A 146 13.00 29.70 0.79
N VAL A 147 11.74 29.25 0.75
CA VAL A 147 10.80 29.47 1.86
C VAL A 147 11.22 28.65 3.08
N LEU A 148 11.55 27.37 2.89
CA LEU A 148 11.91 26.45 3.97
C LEU A 148 13.24 26.80 4.66
N ASN A 149 14.19 27.41 3.95
CA ASN A 149 15.47 27.85 4.52
C ASN A 149 15.45 29.33 4.98
N GLY A 150 14.33 30.04 4.78
CA GLY A 150 14.13 31.43 5.19
C GLY A 150 14.79 32.48 4.29
N THR A 151 15.31 32.13 3.11
CA THR A 151 15.83 33.14 2.16
C THR A 151 14.72 33.85 1.40
N VAL A 152 13.58 33.18 1.17
CA VAL A 152 12.36 33.76 0.58
C VAL A 152 11.39 34.06 1.71
N THR A 153 11.13 35.34 1.94
CA THR A 153 10.33 35.83 3.10
C THR A 153 9.14 36.70 2.69
N THR A 154 8.93 36.89 1.39
CA THR A 154 7.82 37.65 0.81
C THR A 154 7.19 36.88 -0.34
N TRP A 155 5.87 36.99 -0.50
CA TRP A 155 5.15 36.41 -1.63
C TRP A 155 5.54 37.04 -2.96
N GLU A 156 6.01 38.30 -2.93
CA GLU A 156 6.47 39.04 -4.11
C GLU A 156 7.88 38.65 -4.57
N ASP A 157 8.52 37.67 -3.93
CA ASP A 157 9.84 37.21 -4.32
C ASP A 157 9.81 36.67 -5.77
N PRO A 158 10.77 37.03 -6.64
CA PRO A 158 10.79 36.57 -8.02
C PRO A 158 10.70 35.04 -8.17
N LEU A 159 11.25 34.28 -7.22
CA LEU A 159 11.16 32.81 -7.24
C LEU A 159 9.71 32.31 -7.14
N ILE A 160 8.82 33.08 -6.53
CA ILE A 160 7.38 32.81 -6.43
C ILE A 160 6.64 33.52 -7.58
N ALA A 161 6.85 34.83 -7.76
CA ALA A 161 6.06 35.66 -8.66
C ALA A 161 6.20 35.25 -10.14
N GLU A 162 7.39 34.86 -10.60
CA GLU A 162 7.60 34.48 -12.01
C GLU A 162 6.79 33.25 -12.43
N ALA A 163 6.57 32.31 -11.51
CA ALA A 163 5.77 31.11 -11.75
C ALA A 163 4.26 31.36 -11.62
N ASN A 164 3.86 32.54 -11.14
CA ASN A 164 2.49 32.86 -10.74
C ASN A 164 2.03 34.24 -11.29
N PRO A 165 2.13 34.52 -12.60
CA PRO A 165 1.86 35.84 -13.17
C PRO A 165 0.40 36.30 -13.04
N ASP A 166 -0.53 35.37 -12.83
CA ASP A 166 -1.96 35.63 -12.72
C ASP A 166 -2.43 35.91 -11.28
N PHE A 167 -1.52 35.80 -10.29
CA PHE A 167 -1.85 36.04 -8.88
C PHE A 167 -1.50 37.47 -8.45
N ASP A 168 -2.39 38.07 -7.66
CA ASP A 168 -2.08 39.30 -6.92
C ASP A 168 -1.34 38.94 -5.62
N LEU A 169 -0.03 39.12 -5.64
CA LEU A 169 0.86 38.81 -4.52
C LEU A 169 1.13 40.02 -3.61
N SER A 170 0.56 41.18 -3.94
CA SER A 170 0.87 42.43 -3.26
C SER A 170 0.08 42.60 -1.96
N GLY A 171 0.74 43.18 -0.96
CA GLY A 171 0.11 43.47 0.33
C GLY A 171 -0.26 42.23 1.17
N LEU A 172 0.23 41.05 0.78
CA LEU A 172 0.01 39.81 1.52
C LEU A 172 0.82 39.75 2.83
N PRO A 173 0.37 38.96 3.83
CA PRO A 173 1.12 38.79 5.07
C PRO A 173 2.53 38.23 4.82
N PRO A 174 3.53 38.52 5.67
CA PRO A 174 4.88 37.97 5.53
C PRO A 174 4.89 36.44 5.44
N LEU A 175 5.78 35.88 4.62
CA LEU A 175 6.03 34.44 4.61
C LEU A 175 6.88 34.08 5.82
N SER A 176 6.28 33.36 6.77
CA SER A 176 6.97 32.79 7.93
C SER A 176 6.58 31.33 8.11
N LEU A 177 7.57 30.48 8.39
CA LEU A 177 7.30 29.11 8.81
C LEU A 177 6.64 29.12 10.19
N VAL A 178 5.57 28.34 10.34
CA VAL A 178 4.95 28.10 11.64
C VAL A 178 5.90 27.20 12.41
N SER A 179 6.56 27.76 13.43
CA SER A 179 7.46 27.05 14.35
C SER A 179 6.72 26.50 15.55
#